data_AF-A0AA91BYC8-F1
#
_entry.id   AF-A0AA91BYC8-F1
#
_cell.length_a   1.000
_cell.length_b   1.000
_cell.length_c   1.000
_cell.angle_alpha   90.00
_cell.angle_beta   90.00
_cell.angle_gamma   90.00
#
_symmetry.space_group_name_H-M   'P 1'
#
loop_
_entity.id
_entity.type
_entity.pdbx_description
1 polymer ?
#
loop_
_entity_poly.entity_id
_entity_poly.type
_entity_poly.pdbx_seq_one_letter_code
_entity_poly.pdbx_strand_id
1 'polypeptide(L)' 'MKMRSMRRGIKEMDIILSAYADRNLADMDAAGLDVFDALLHENDQDLYQWVTGQVQPPAQFASLISNIAQTFQK' A
#
# COMPACT_ATOMS: atom_id res chain seq x y z
N MET A 1 -19.10 -10.31 17.08
CA MET A 1 -17.75 -9.98 17.58
C MET A 1 -16.83 -9.71 16.40
N LYS A 2 -16.56 -8.43 16.12
CA LYS A 2 -15.27 -7.87 15.70
C LYS A 2 -15.58 -6.42 15.42
N MET A 3 -15.33 -5.63 16.45
CA MET A 3 -15.23 -4.18 16.41
C MET A 3 -14.37 -3.86 15.19
N ARG A 4 -15.00 -3.44 14.08
CA ARG A 4 -14.29 -2.94 12.89
C ARG A 4 -13.81 -1.55 13.27
N SER A 5 -12.87 -1.58 14.19
CA SER A 5 -12.33 -0.44 14.91
C SER A 5 -11.67 0.44 13.88
N MET A 6 -12.27 1.62 13.68
CA MET A 6 -11.59 2.87 13.32
C MET A 6 -10.94 2.83 11.92
N ARG A 7 -11.45 3.51 10.88
CA ARG A 7 -11.41 4.98 10.72
C ARG A 7 -10.15 5.69 11.21
N ARG A 8 -9.01 4.99 11.32
CA ARG A 8 -7.69 5.62 11.48
C ARG A 8 -6.67 4.77 10.76
N GLY A 9 -6.35 5.14 9.53
CA GLY A 9 -5.11 4.71 8.91
C GLY A 9 -3.97 4.99 9.88
N ILE A 10 -3.11 4.00 10.07
CA ILE A 10 -1.92 4.17 10.89
C ILE A 10 -1.06 5.23 10.20
N LYS A 11 -0.56 6.19 10.97
CA LYS A 11 0.23 7.31 10.45
C LYS A 11 1.43 6.81 9.63
N GLU A 12 1.96 5.65 10.02
CA GLU A 12 2.99 4.93 9.27
C GLU A 12 2.58 4.61 7.82
N MET A 13 1.36 4.15 7.57
CA MET A 13 0.90 3.85 6.21
C MET A 13 0.74 5.10 5.36
N ASP A 14 0.22 6.18 5.94
CA ASP A 14 0.12 7.48 5.26
C ASP A 14 1.50 8.00 4.82
N ILE A 15 2.52 7.86 5.68
CA ILE A 15 3.90 8.23 5.37
C ILE A 15 4.48 7.33 4.26
N ILE A 16 4.28 6.01 4.35
CA ILE A 16 4.81 5.05 3.37
C ILE A 16 4.20 5.31 1.99
N LEU A 17 2.87 5.47 1.92
CA LEU A 17 2.15 5.69 0.67
C LEU A 17 2.48 7.05 0.07
N SER A 18 2.58 8.11 0.88
CA SER A 18 2.95 9.44 0.40
C SER A 18 4.38 9.45 -0.15
N ALA A 19 5.35 8.87 0.56
CA ALA A 19 6.74 8.79 0.09
C ALA A 19 6.89 7.93 -1.18
N TYR A 20 6.09 6.86 -1.30
CA TYR A 20 6.05 6.06 -2.52
C TYR A 20 5.43 6.85 -3.68
N ALA A 21 4.31 7.53 -3.45
CA ALA A 21 3.61 8.33 -4.42
C ALA A 21 4.50 9.48 -4.95
N ASP A 22 5.13 10.26 -4.08
CA ASP A 22 6.02 11.34 -4.50
C ASP A 22 7.18 10.88 -5.40
N ARG A 23 7.64 9.63 -5.22
CA ARG A 23 8.78 9.06 -5.96
C ARG A 23 8.41 8.30 -7.21
N ASN A 24 7.29 7.57 -7.21
CA ASN A 24 6.96 6.60 -8.26
C ASN A 24 5.72 7.02 -9.07
N LEU A 25 4.85 7.88 -8.53
CA LEU A 25 3.60 8.26 -9.20
C LEU A 25 3.84 9.13 -10.43
N ALA A 26 4.98 9.83 -10.50
CA ALA A 26 5.41 10.59 -11.68
C ALA A 26 5.85 9.70 -12.86
N ASP A 27 6.33 8.48 -12.57
CA ASP A 27 6.81 7.52 -13.57
C ASP A 27 5.81 6.36 -13.81
N MET A 28 4.70 6.33 -13.08
CA MET A 28 3.66 5.30 -13.21
C MET A 28 2.81 5.52 -14.46
N ASP A 29 2.50 4.41 -15.14
CA ASP A 29 1.55 4.39 -16.24
C ASP A 29 0.10 4.32 -15.73
N ALA A 30 -0.87 4.51 -16.65
CA ALA A 30 -2.29 4.50 -16.31
C ALA A 30 -2.73 3.18 -15.65
N ALA A 31 -2.19 2.04 -16.08
CA ALA A 31 -2.50 0.74 -15.50
C ALA A 31 -1.97 0.61 -14.06
N GLY A 32 -0.77 1.14 -13.77
CA GLY A 32 -0.25 1.23 -12.42
C GLY A 32 -1.11 2.10 -11.53
N LEU A 33 -1.56 3.25 -12.04
CA LEU A 33 -2.42 4.18 -11.29
C LEU A 33 -3.75 3.53 -10.90
N ASP A 34 -4.38 2.78 -11.81
CA ASP A 34 -5.62 2.04 -11.52
C ASP A 34 -5.42 1.01 -10.38
N VAL A 35 -4.29 0.28 -10.39
CA VAL A 35 -3.97 -0.70 -9.35
C VAL A 35 -3.68 0.00 -8.02
N PHE A 36 -3.02 1.17 -8.05
CA PHE A 36 -2.75 1.96 -6.85
C PHE A 36 -4.04 2.55 -6.27
N ASP A 37 -4.96 3.04 -7.10
CA ASP A 37 -6.27 3.51 -6.63
C ASP A 37 -7.08 2.37 -5.99
N ALA A 38 -7.08 1.19 -6.61
CA ALA A 38 -7.67 0.00 -6.01
C ALA A 38 -7.01 -0.40 -4.69
N LEU A 39 -5.69 -0.22 -4.55
CA LEU A 39 -4.96 -0.47 -3.31
C LEU A 39 -5.40 0.49 -2.19
N LEU A 40 -5.65 1.78 -2.51
CA LEU A 40 -6.09 2.77 -1.53
C LEU A 40 -7.50 2.50 -0.97
N HIS A 41 -8.28 1.63 -1.61
CA HIS A 41 -9.57 1.17 -1.11
C HIS A 41 -9.46 0.01 -0.10
N GLU A 42 -8.27 -0.59 0.04
CA GLU A 42 -8.01 -1.67 1.00
C GLU A 42 -7.76 -1.13 2.42
N ASN A 43 -7.74 -2.02 3.42
CA ASN A 43 -7.52 -1.62 4.80
C ASN A 43 -6.05 -1.32 5.09
N ASP A 44 -5.75 -0.19 5.72
CA ASP A 44 -4.37 0.19 6.10
C ASP A 44 -3.64 -0.90 6.91
N GLN A 45 -4.35 -1.64 7.76
CA GLN A 45 -3.76 -2.75 8.52
C GLN A 45 -3.31 -3.88 7.60
N ASP A 46 -4.13 -4.23 6.60
CA ASP A 46 -3.83 -5.28 5.63
C ASP A 46 -2.68 -4.84 4.73
N LEU A 47 -2.70 -3.59 4.26
CA LEU A 47 -1.61 -2.98 3.50
C LEU A 47 -0.28 -3.04 4.26
N TYR A 48 -0.28 -2.65 5.54
CA TYR A 48 0.91 -2.71 6.38
C TYR A 48 1.42 -4.15 6.54
N GLN A 49 0.51 -5.11 6.72
CA GLN A 49 0.87 -6.53 6.78
C GLN A 49 1.48 -7.04 5.46
N TRP A 50 1.00 -6.57 4.32
CA TRP A 50 1.57 -6.94 3.02
C TRP A 50 2.94 -6.31 2.79
N VAL A 51 3.10 -5.01 3.08
CA VAL A 51 4.37 -4.28 2.93
C VAL A 51 5.45 -4.85 3.86
N THR A 52 5.09 -5.23 5.08
CA THR A 52 6.01 -5.85 6.04
C THR A 52 6.22 -7.36 5.80
N GLY A 53 5.54 -7.96 4.83
CA GLY A 53 5.65 -9.37 4.50
C GLY A 53 5.02 -10.33 5.52
N GLN A 54 4.18 -9.83 6.43
CA GLN A 54 3.44 -10.66 7.40
C GLN A 54 2.34 -11.49 6.72
N VAL A 55 1.73 -10.95 5.66
CA VAL A 55 0.67 -11.60 4.89
C VAL A 55 1.00 -11.47 3.40
N GLN A 56 0.68 -12.49 2.61
CA GLN A 56 0.83 -12.40 1.15
C GLN A 56 -0.27 -11.49 0.57
N PRO A 57 0.10 -10.46 -0.21
CA PRO A 57 -0.87 -9.66 -0.93
C PRO A 57 -1.54 -10.47 -2.05
N PRO A 58 -2.77 -10.09 -2.46
CA PRO A 58 -3.38 -10.57 -3.69
C PRO A 58 -2.47 -10.37 -4.91
N ALA A 59 -2.57 -11.28 -5.90
CA ALA A 59 -1.69 -11.28 -7.07
C ALA A 59 -1.69 -9.93 -7.83
N GLN A 60 -2.83 -9.23 -7.88
CA GLN A 60 -2.96 -7.91 -8.49
C GLN A 60 -2.15 -6.82 -7.77
N PHE A 61 -1.92 -6.95 -6.47
CA PHE A 61 -1.19 -5.99 -5.65
C PHE A 61 0.24 -6.42 -5.36
N ALA A 62 0.61 -7.67 -5.65
CA ALA A 62 1.92 -8.23 -5.29
C ALA A 62 3.10 -7.42 -5.86
N SER A 63 3.02 -7.04 -7.14
CA SER A 63 4.05 -6.21 -7.78
C SER A 63 4.13 -4.81 -7.15
N LEU A 64 2.99 -4.17 -6.91
CA LEU A 64 2.92 -2.83 -6.33
C LEU A 64 3.42 -2.81 -4.87
N ILE A 65 2.97 -3.76 -4.05
CA ILE A 65 3.43 -3.91 -2.67
C ILE A 65 4.93 -4.18 -2.61
N SER A 66 5.47 -4.98 -3.53
CA SER A 66 6.91 -5.22 -3.60
C SER A 66 7.68 -3.92 -3.88
N ASN A 67 7.20 -3.09 -4.80
CA ASN A 67 7.80 -1.78 -5.09
C ASN A 67 7.71 -0.81 -3.90
N ILE A 68 6.56 -0.78 -3.22
CA ILE A 68 6.37 0.02 -2.00
C ILE A 68 7.35 -0.43 -0.91
N ALA A 69 7.43 -1.73 -0.65
CA ALA A 69 8.33 -2.30 0.35
C ALA A 69 9.81 -2.03 0.04
N GLN A 70 10.22 -2.10 -1.23
CA GLN A 70 11.57 -1.75 -1.66
C GLN A 70 11.88 -0.26 -1.49
N THR A 71 10.90 0.61 -1.71
CA THR A 71 11.06 2.07 -1.53
C THR A 71 11.19 2.45 -0.06
N PHE A 72 10.51 1.72 0.83
CA PHE A 72 10.57 1.94 2.28
C PHE A 72 11.87 1.41 2.93
N GLN A 73 12.45 0.31 2.41
CA GLN A 73 13.68 -0.28 2.93
C GLN A 73 14.97 0.41 2.47
N LYS A 74 14.87 1.48 1.66
CA LYS A 74 15.99 2.23 1.06
C LYS A 74 16.10 3.63 1.64
#